data_AF-A0A2G2QF65-F1
#
_entry.id   AF-A0A2G2QF65-F1
#
_cell.length_a   1.000
_cell.length_b   1.000
_cell.length_c   1.000
_cell.angle_alpha   90.00
_cell.angle_beta   90.00
_cell.angle_gamma   90.00
#
_symmetry.space_group_name_H-M   'P 1'
#
loop_
_entity.id
_entity.type
_entity.pdbx_description
1 polymer ?
#
loop_
_entity_poly.entity_id
_entity_poly.type
_entity_poly.pdbx_seq_one_letter_code
_entity_poly.pdbx_strand_id
1 'polypeptide(L)' 'MPEHSIPASFNEHSIRNAKWLGKDFRLSIGECLYLQVRKSSKTWLVRRRIDGKVSVTTIEQHQKRSINY' A
#
# COMPACT_ATOMS: atom_id res chain seq x y z
N MET A 1 -9.07 -0.58 25.07
CA MET A 1 -8.11 -0.77 23.96
C MET A 1 -8.76 -0.23 22.71
N PRO A 2 -8.17 0.67 21.93
CA PRO A 2 -8.82 1.07 20.69
C PRO A 2 -8.63 -0.09 19.69
N GLU A 3 -9.75 -0.64 19.25
CA GLU A 3 -9.79 -1.57 18.14
C GLU A 3 -9.40 -0.79 16.88
N HIS A 4 -8.16 -0.99 16.43
CA HIS A 4 -7.66 -0.42 15.18
C HIS A 4 -8.34 -1.13 14.01
N SER A 5 -9.59 -0.75 13.75
CA SER A 5 -10.31 -1.13 12.54
C SER A 5 -9.62 -0.43 11.37
N ILE A 6 -9.03 -1.23 10.48
CA ILE A 6 -8.56 -0.76 9.18
C ILE A 6 -9.74 -0.01 8.54
N PRO A 7 -9.57 1.25 8.08
CA PRO A 7 -10.68 2.01 7.53
C PRO A 7 -11.30 1.22 6.37
N ALA A 8 -12.62 1.01 6.46
CA ALA A 8 -13.41 0.20 5.52
C ALA A 8 -13.33 0.66 4.05
N SER A 9 -12.69 1.81 3.78
CA SER A 9 -12.57 2.42 2.46
C SER A 9 -11.54 1.74 1.53
N PHE A 10 -10.69 0.83 2.02
CA PHE A 10 -9.76 0.07 1.16
C PHE A 10 -9.92 -1.45 1.32
N ASN A 11 -10.89 -1.99 0.57
CA ASN A 11 -11.08 -3.42 0.37
C ASN A 11 -9.87 -4.02 -0.40
N GLU A 12 -9.43 -5.23 -0.03
CA GLU A 12 -8.39 -5.98 -0.77
C GLU A 12 -8.69 -6.06 -2.27
N HIS A 13 -9.97 -6.12 -2.63
CA HIS A 13 -10.43 -6.09 -4.01
C HIS A 13 -9.97 -4.81 -4.75
N SER A 14 -10.08 -3.64 -4.11
CA SER A 14 -9.65 -2.36 -4.67
C SER A 14 -8.13 -2.31 -4.84
N ILE A 15 -7.37 -2.82 -3.86
CA ILE A 15 -5.91 -2.92 -3.93
C ILE A 15 -5.46 -3.81 -5.08
N ARG A 16 -6.12 -4.96 -5.24
CA ARG A 16 -5.87 -5.91 -6.34
C ARG A 16 -6.14 -5.27 -7.70
N ASN A 17 -7.22 -4.51 -7.82
CA ASN A 17 -7.66 -3.89 -9.07
C ASN A 17 -7.02 -2.53 -9.37
N ALA A 18 -6.29 -1.92 -8.44
CA ALA A 18 -5.57 -0.67 -8.71
C ALA A 18 -4.60 -0.86 -9.89
N LYS A 19 -4.78 -0.09 -10.97
CA LYS A 19 -3.94 -0.16 -12.17
C LYS A 19 -3.13 1.11 -12.33
N TRP A 20 -1.97 0.99 -12.93
CA TRP A 20 -1.14 2.13 -13.30
C TRP A 20 -1.82 2.91 -14.44
N LEU A 21 -2.13 4.18 -14.22
CA LEU A 21 -2.88 5.05 -15.15
C LEU A 21 -1.97 6.03 -15.89
N GLY A 22 -0.79 5.60 -16.34
CA GLY A 22 0.16 6.46 -17.05
C GLY A 22 1.17 7.19 -16.14
N LYS A 23 1.00 7.15 -14.82
CA LYS A 23 1.92 7.74 -13.85
C LYS A 23 1.95 6.93 -12.56
N ASP A 24 3.10 6.93 -11.90
CA ASP A 24 3.26 6.34 -10.57
C ASP A 24 2.46 7.14 -9.54
N PHE A 25 1.69 6.44 -8.70
CA PHE A 25 0.90 7.05 -7.65
C PHE A 25 0.96 6.25 -6.35
N ARG A 26 0.55 6.89 -5.26
CA ARG A 26 0.49 6.30 -3.92
C ARG A 26 -0.94 6.38 -3.41
N LEU A 27 -1.48 5.24 -3.00
CA LEU A 27 -2.77 5.16 -2.32
C LEU A 27 -2.52 5.09 -0.82
N SER A 28 -3.18 5.94 -0.02
CA SER A 28 -3.16 5.84 1.44
C SER A 28 -4.24 4.86 1.88
N ILE A 29 -3.86 3.82 2.62
CA ILE A 29 -4.71 2.71 3.05
C ILE A 29 -4.89 2.75 4.58
N GLY A 30 -4.76 3.94 5.18
CA GLY A 30 -4.88 4.19 6.61
C GLY A 30 -3.82 5.13 7.15
N GLU A 31 -3.64 5.13 8.48
CA GLU A 31 -2.92 6.18 9.21
C GLU A 31 -1.41 6.26 8.91
N CYS A 32 -0.80 5.20 8.36
CA CYS A 32 0.62 5.18 8.02
C CYS A 32 0.97 4.27 6.83
N LEU A 33 0.01 3.55 6.27
CA LEU A 33 0.24 2.56 5.20
C LEU A 33 -0.09 3.15 3.84
N TYR A 34 0.82 2.95 2.89
CA TYR A 34 0.63 3.34 1.50
C TYR A 34 0.87 2.15 0.57
N LEU A 35 0.10 2.07 -0.50
CA LEU A 35 0.41 1.23 -1.65
C LEU A 35 0.95 2.12 -2.75
N GLN A 36 2.21 1.91 -3.12
CA GLN A 36 2.79 2.51 -4.30
C GLN A 36 2.47 1.64 -5.52
N VAL A 37 1.77 2.21 -6.49
CA VAL A 37 1.46 1.57 -7.78
C VAL A 37 2.38 2.18 -8.83
N ARG A 38 3.25 1.34 -9.39
CA ARG A 38 4.13 1.65 -10.51
C ARG A 38 3.74 0.84 -11.73
N LYS A 39 4.35 1.15 -12.88
CA LYS A 39 4.06 0.46 -14.16
C LYS A 39 4.16 -1.06 -14.06
N SER A 40 5.18 -1.59 -13.38
CA SER A 40 5.47 -3.04 -13.30
C SER A 40 5.33 -3.63 -11.90
N SER A 41 5.07 -2.81 -10.87
CA SER A 41 5.07 -3.28 -9.49
C SER A 41 4.05 -2.56 -8.62
N LYS A 42 3.62 -3.27 -7.59
CA LYS A 42 2.88 -2.72 -6.47
C LYS A 42 3.70 -2.97 -5.20
N THR A 43 3.86 -1.95 -4.38
CA THR A 43 4.77 -2.02 -3.22
C THR A 43 4.11 -1.38 -2.02
N TRP A 44 4.16 -2.07 -0.89
CA TRP A 44 3.71 -1.55 0.40
C TRP A 44 4.80 -0.67 1.00
N LEU A 45 4.40 0.53 1.38
CA LEU A 45 5.24 1.49 2.08
C LEU A 45 4.59 1.85 3.40
N VAL A 46 5.38 1.95 4.46
CA VAL A 46 4.93 2.57 5.71
C VAL A 46 5.66 3.86 5.95
N ARG A 47 4.89 4.87 6.33
CA ARG A 47 5.41 6.12 6.87
C ARG A 47 5.62 5.94 8.36
N ARG A 48 6.82 6.23 8.81
CA ARG A 48 7.22 6.20 10.22
C ARG A 48 7.97 7.47 10.57
N ARG A 49 8.01 7.82 11.85
CA ARG A 49 8.92 8.84 12.36
C ARG A 49 10.11 8.13 13.00
N ILE A 50 11.31 8.43 12.52
CA ILE A 50 12.57 7.98 13.11
C ILE A 50 13.33 9.25 13.45
N ASP A 51 13.73 9.40 14.71
CA ASP A 51 14.46 10.57 15.21
C ASP A 51 13.78 11.91 14.88
N GLY A 52 12.45 11.96 15.04
CA GLY A 52 11.62 13.13 14.73
C GLY A 52 11.45 13.41 13.23
N LYS A 53 12.17 12.72 12.34
CA LYS A 53 12.06 12.89 10.88
C LYS A 53 11.05 11.89 10.31
N VAL A 54 10.23 12.39 9.39
CA VAL A 54 9.32 11.54 8.62
C VAL A 54 10.13 10.74 7.61
N SER A 55 10.06 9.41 7.71
CA SER A 55 10.69 8.47 6.78
C SER A 55 9.62 7.56 6.18
N VAL A 56 9.81 7.18 4.92
CA VAL A 56 8.96 6.21 4.22
C VAL A 56 9.81 4.99 3.92
N THR A 57 9.39 3.84 4.41
CA THR A 57 10.13 2.58 4.25
C THR A 57 9.28 1.58 3.49
N THR A 58 9.91 0.90 2.54
CA THR A 58 9.31 -0.23 1.84
C THR A 58 9.22 -1.43 2.77
N ILE A 59 8.02 -2.00 2.90
CA ILE A 59 7.81 -3.24 3.65
C ILE A 59 8.00 -4.42 2.70
N GLU A 60 7.13 -4.52 1.70
CA GLU A 60 7.07 -5.67 0.81
C GLU A 60 6.57 -5.29 -0.58
N GLN A 61 6.98 -6.06 -1.59
CA GLN A 61 6.38 -6.00 -2.91
C GLN A 61 5.10 -6.84 -2.89
N HIS A 62 3.97 -6.23 -3.27
CA HIS A 62 2.72 -6.96 -3.44
C HIS A 62 2.86 -7.89 -4.64
N GLN A 63 3.11 -9.17 -4.36
CA GLN A 63 3.22 -10.20 -5.38
C GLN A 63 1.82 -10.55 -5.90
N LYS A 64 1.63 -10.42 -7.21
CA LYS A 64 0.48 -11.01 -7.89
C LYS A 64 0.75 -12.51 -7.95
N ARG A 65 0.32 -13.26 -6.92
CA ARG A 65 0.40 -14.73 -6.96
C ARG A 65 -0.56 -15.19 -8.07
N SER A 66 -0.01 -15.56 -9.22
CA SER A 66 -0.74 -16.31 -10.24
C SER A 66 -0.99 -17.70 -9.67
N ILE A 67 -2.22 -17.95 -9.20
CA ILE A 67 -2.67 -19.31 -8.90
C ILE A 67 -3.00 -19.92 -10.26
N ASN A 68 -2.11 -20.78 -10.75
CA ASN A 68 -2.44 -21.68 -11.86
C ASN A 68 -3.33 -22.78 -11.27
N TYR A 69 -4.57 -22.86 -11.73
CA TYR A 69 -5.43 -24.03 -11.59
C TYR A 69 -5.21 -24.96 -12.78
#